data_AF-A0A7C6PBV0-F1
#
_entry.id   AF-A0A7C6PBV0-F1
#
_cell.length_a   1.000
_cell.length_b   1.000
_cell.length_c   1.000
_cell.angle_alpha   90.00
_cell.angle_beta   90.00
_cell.angle_gamma   90.00
#
_symmetry.space_group_name_H-M   'P 1'
#
loop_
_entity.id
_entity.type
_entity.pdbx_description
1 polymer ?
#
loop_
_entity_poly.entity_id
_entity_poly.type
_entity_poly.pdbx_seq_one_letter_code
_entity_poly.pdbx_strand_id
1 'polypeptide(L)'
;MGSIAEEERQKIRRRQREGIEQAKKAGKHLGRPRMDWDTITRQQRELIGEYYPMWKDGEITATKFMEIVDLKRNTFYKIISQYEELQGVK
;
A
#
# COMPACT_ATOMS: atom_id res chain seq x y z
N MET A 1 34.35 -30.22 11.87
CA MET A 1 34.07 -28.86 12.38
C MET A 1 33.02 -28.17 11.49
N GLY A 2 31.83 -28.76 11.31
CA GLY A 2 30.75 -28.19 10.47
C GLY A 2 29.36 -28.23 11.14
N SER A 3 29.21 -29.09 12.15
CA SER A 3 27.98 -29.34 12.89
C SER A 3 27.53 -28.12 13.71
N ILE A 4 28.46 -27.44 14.39
CA ILE A 4 28.16 -26.29 15.26
C ILE A 4 27.62 -25.10 14.45
N ALA A 5 28.20 -24.83 13.29
CA ALA A 5 27.76 -23.72 12.42
C ALA A 5 26.35 -23.95 11.85
N GLU A 6 25.96 -25.21 11.63
CA GLU A 6 24.63 -25.55 11.17
C GLU A 6 23.59 -25.45 12.29
N GLU A 7 23.94 -25.90 13.50
CA GLU A 7 23.10 -25.77 14.70
C GLU A 7 22.83 -24.31 15.06
N GLU A 8 23.84 -23.44 15.02
CA GLU A 8 23.67 -22.00 15.26
C GLU A 8 22.78 -21.35 14.19
N ARG A 9 22.96 -21.71 12.91
CA ARG A 9 22.11 -21.22 11.81
C ARG A 9 20.65 -21.66 12.00
N GLN A 10 20.41 -22.89 12.43
CA GLN A 10 19.05 -23.36 12.73
C GLN A 10 18.43 -22.60 13.91
N LYS A 11 19.21 -22.35 14.97
CA LYS A 11 18.76 -21.61 16.15
C LYS A 11 18.35 -20.16 15.82
N ILE A 12 19.12 -19.49 14.96
CA ILE A 12 18.81 -18.13 14.49
C ILE A 12 17.50 -18.13 13.67
N ARG A 13 17.33 -19.08 12.75
CA ARG A 13 16.10 -19.19 11.95
C ARG A 13 14.87 -19.50 12.79
N ARG A 14 14.99 -20.34 13.82
CA ARG A 14 13.89 -20.62 14.76
C ARG A 14 13.45 -19.36 15.50
N ARG A 15 14.39 -18.61 16.07
CA ARG A 15 14.09 -17.33 16.75
C ARG A 15 13.50 -16.29 15.82
N GLN A 16 13.99 -16.20 14.59
CA GLN A 16 13.43 -15.30 13.58
C GLN A 16 11.97 -15.66 13.26
N ARG A 17 11.68 -16.97 13.11
CA ARG A 17 10.32 -17.46 12.88
C ARG A 17 9.42 -17.15 14.07
N GLU A 18 9.87 -17.41 15.30
CA GLU A 18 9.14 -17.10 16.53
C GLU A 18 8.82 -15.60 16.64
N GLY A 19 9.78 -14.72 16.31
CA GLY A 19 9.58 -13.28 16.27
C GLY A 19 8.57 -12.83 15.19
N ILE A 20 8.63 -13.44 13.99
CA ILE A 20 7.67 -13.18 12.92
C ILE A 20 6.27 -13.67 13.32
N GLU A 21 6.15 -14.84 13.93
CA GLU A 21 4.86 -15.39 14.38
C GLU A 21 4.23 -14.51 15.47
N GLN A 22 5.02 -14.01 16.41
CA GLN A 22 4.54 -13.05 17.41
C GLN A 22 4.06 -11.75 16.76
N ALA A 23 4.82 -11.20 15.79
CA ALA A 23 4.43 -9.99 15.07
C ALA A 23 3.17 -10.18 14.20
N LYS A 24 3.00 -11.35 13.56
CA LYS A 24 1.77 -11.72 12.85
C LYS A 24 0.57 -11.79 13.80
N LYS A 25 0.73 -12.42 14.97
CA LYS A 25 -0.33 -12.52 16.00
C LYS A 25 -0.74 -11.14 16.54
N ALA A 26 0.21 -10.21 16.63
CA ALA A 26 -0.05 -8.82 17.01
C ALA A 26 -0.69 -7.99 15.89
N GLY A 27 -1.02 -8.58 14.73
CA GLY A 27 -1.65 -7.89 13.60
C GLY A 27 -0.76 -6.87 12.90
N LYS A 28 0.55 -6.83 13.21
CA LYS A 28 1.47 -5.91 12.55
C LYS A 28 1.66 -6.34 11.09
N HIS A 29 1.47 -5.42 10.15
CA HIS A 29 1.73 -5.67 8.74
C HIS A 29 3.22 -5.92 8.52
N LEU A 30 3.58 -7.17 8.29
CA LEU A 30 4.96 -7.58 8.00
C LEU A 30 5.25 -7.38 6.52
N GLY A 31 6.23 -6.54 6.20
CA GLY A 31 6.70 -6.28 4.83
C GLY A 31 6.49 -4.83 4.39
N ARG A 32 6.47 -4.60 3.08
CA ARG A 32 6.32 -3.25 2.51
C ARG A 32 4.95 -2.67 2.89
N PRO A 33 4.88 -1.41 3.37
CA PRO A 33 3.60 -0.75 3.64
C PRO A 33 2.67 -0.86 2.45
N ARG A 34 1.41 -1.20 2.70
CA ARG A 34 0.41 -1.22 1.63
C ARG A 34 0.13 0.23 1.21
N MET A 35 0.02 0.44 -0.10
CA MET A 35 -0.40 1.74 -0.62
C MET A 35 -1.92 1.72 -0.75
N ASP A 36 -2.56 2.40 0.17
CA ASP A 36 -4.01 2.60 0.34
C ASP A 36 -4.30 4.11 0.50
N TRP A 37 -5.57 4.51 0.41
CA TRP A 37 -6.03 5.89 0.62
C TRP A 37 -5.44 6.51 1.89
N ASP A 38 -5.33 5.73 2.98
CA ASP A 38 -4.80 6.22 4.24
C ASP A 38 -3.29 6.43 4.28
N THR A 39 -2.56 5.88 3.30
CA THR A 39 -1.10 5.92 3.24
C THR A 39 -0.55 6.92 2.23
N ILE A 40 -1.41 7.48 1.36
CA ILE A 40 -1.00 8.52 0.42
C ILE A 40 -0.87 9.88 1.11
N THR A 41 -0.02 10.73 0.50
CA THR A 41 0.28 12.07 0.99
C THR A 41 -0.98 12.95 0.99
N ARG A 42 -1.06 13.91 1.93
CA ARG A 42 -2.17 14.86 2.01
C ARG A 42 -2.42 15.57 0.66
N GLN A 43 -1.34 16.03 0.02
CA GLN A 43 -1.39 16.66 -1.30
C GLN A 43 -2.05 15.77 -2.36
N GLN A 44 -1.76 14.47 -2.36
CA GLN A 44 -2.36 13.54 -3.31
C GLN A 44 -3.87 13.38 -3.07
N ARG A 45 -4.32 13.38 -1.81
CA ARG A 45 -5.75 13.34 -1.47
C ARG A 45 -6.48 14.61 -1.92
N GLU A 46 -5.85 15.77 -1.71
CA GLU A 46 -6.38 17.07 -2.13
C GLU A 46 -6.53 17.10 -3.66
N LEU A 47 -5.48 16.72 -4.40
CA LEU A 47 -5.53 16.61 -5.87
C LEU A 47 -6.59 15.61 -6.34
N ILE A 48 -6.76 14.47 -5.66
CA ILE A 48 -7.82 13.52 -6.04
C ILE A 48 -9.20 14.15 -5.84
N GLY A 49 -9.46 14.84 -4.72
CA GLY A 49 -10.73 15.51 -4.49
C GLY A 49 -11.05 16.59 -5.52
N GLU A 50 -10.04 17.35 -5.95
CA GLU A 50 -10.18 18.43 -6.93
C GLU A 50 -10.38 17.90 -8.36
N TYR A 51 -9.58 16.92 -8.77
CA TYR A 51 -9.57 16.44 -10.16
C TYR A 51 -10.51 15.25 -10.42
N TYR A 52 -11.02 14.58 -9.39
CA TYR A 52 -12.02 13.52 -9.54
C TYR A 52 -13.29 13.97 -10.29
N PRO A 53 -13.95 15.10 -9.97
CA PRO A 53 -15.11 15.56 -10.73
C PRO A 53 -14.76 15.88 -12.18
N MET A 54 -13.64 16.56 -12.43
CA MET A 54 -13.15 16.85 -13.81
C MET A 54 -12.90 15.57 -14.61
N TRP A 55 -12.40 14.51 -13.96
CA TRP A 55 -12.21 13.22 -14.61
C TRP A 55 -13.52 12.49 -14.89
N LYS A 56 -14.50 12.57 -13.98
CA LYS A 56 -15.85 12.02 -14.18
C LYS A 56 -16.63 12.73 -15.29
N ASP A 57 -16.45 14.04 -15.42
CA ASP A 57 -17.06 14.86 -16.46
C ASP A 57 -16.35 14.71 -17.82
N GLY A 58 -15.21 14.00 -17.86
CA GLY A 58 -14.45 13.74 -19.07
C GLY A 58 -13.56 14.89 -19.52
N GLU A 59 -13.37 15.92 -18.69
CA GLU A 59 -12.51 17.08 -18.98
C GLU A 59 -11.03 16.72 -19.00
N ILE A 60 -10.61 15.75 -18.17
CA ILE A 60 -9.25 15.24 -18.12
C ILE A 60 -9.20 13.75 -18.42
N THR A 61 -8.10 13.29 -19.03
CA THR A 61 -7.87 11.86 -19.24
C THR A 61 -7.29 11.20 -18.00
N ALA A 62 -7.52 9.90 -17.84
CA ALA A 62 -6.93 9.12 -16.76
C ALA A 62 -5.39 9.22 -16.74
N THR A 63 -4.76 9.30 -17.92
CA THR A 63 -3.30 9.49 -18.04
C THR A 63 -2.85 10.81 -17.44
N LYS A 64 -3.51 11.92 -17.80
CA LYS A 64 -3.24 13.25 -17.27
C LYS A 64 -3.44 13.29 -15.75
N PHE A 65 -4.52 12.68 -15.27
CA PHE A 65 -4.82 12.62 -13.83
C PHE A 65 -3.75 11.83 -13.06
N MET A 66 -3.30 10.69 -13.60
CA MET A 66 -2.21 9.91 -13.01
C MET A 66 -0.89 10.69 -12.94
N GLU A 67 -0.58 11.50 -13.95
CA GLU A 67 0.60 12.37 -13.95
C GLU A 67 0.50 13.47 -12.89
N ILE A 68 -0.67 14.10 -12.73
CA ILE A 68 -0.90 15.18 -11.75
C ILE A 68 -0.74 14.66 -10.31
N VAL A 69 -1.29 13.49 -10.00
CA VAL A 69 -1.23 12.91 -8.65
C VAL A 69 0.08 12.16 -8.40
N ASP A 70 0.93 12.00 -9.42
CA ASP A 70 2.17 11.21 -9.40
C ASP A 70 1.93 9.77 -8.90
N LEU A 71 0.90 9.11 -9.44
CA LEU A 71 0.52 7.75 -9.07
C LEU A 71 0.69 6.78 -10.22
N LYS A 72 1.30 5.63 -9.92
CA LYS A 72 1.34 4.49 -10.85
C LYS A 72 -0.07 3.95 -11.08
N ARG A 73 -0.34 3.52 -12.31
CA ARG A 73 -1.65 3.01 -12.76
C ARG A 73 -2.35 2.06 -11.79
N ASN A 74 -1.66 1.03 -11.31
CA ASN A 74 -2.25 0.05 -10.39
C ASN A 74 -2.65 0.68 -9.04
N THR A 75 -1.82 1.58 -8.53
CA THR A 75 -2.07 2.31 -7.29
C THR A 75 -3.19 3.32 -7.47
N PHE A 76 -3.21 4.03 -8.60
CA PHE A 76 -4.25 5.00 -8.96
C PHE A 76 -5.64 4.36 -8.92
N TYR A 77 -5.89 3.31 -9.71
CA TYR A 77 -7.23 2.69 -9.75
C TYR A 77 -7.65 2.10 -8.41
N LYS A 78 -6.71 1.56 -7.64
CA LYS A 78 -6.98 1.06 -6.28
C LYS A 78 -7.45 2.18 -5.36
N ILE A 79 -6.76 3.33 -5.39
CA ILE A 79 -7.07 4.50 -4.56
C ILE A 79 -8.41 5.12 -4.98
N ILE A 80 -8.66 5.26 -6.29
CA ILE A 80 -9.95 5.76 -6.79
C ILE A 80 -11.11 4.86 -6.37
N SER A 81 -10.95 3.53 -6.47
CA SER A 81 -11.99 2.60 -6.01
C SER A 81 -12.25 2.72 -4.51
N GLN A 82 -11.21 2.96 -3.68
CA GLN A 82 -11.37 3.23 -2.25
C GLN A 82 -12.04 4.59 -1.99
N TYR A 83 -11.68 5.61 -2.76
CA TYR A 83 -12.30 6.94 -2.69
C TYR A 83 -13.80 6.89 -3.03
N GLU A 84 -14.19 6.15 -4.08
CA GLU A 84 -15.59 5.97 -4.46
C GLU A 84 -16.41 5.22 -3.40
N GLU A 85 -15.80 4.22 -2.75
CA GLU A 85 -16.41 3.50 -1.63
C GLU A 85 -16.60 4.41 -0.40
N LEU A 86 -15.63 5.29 -0.12
CA LEU A 86 -15.73 6.30 0.95
C LEU A 86 -16.80 7.36 0.65
N GLN A 87 -16.98 7.74 -0.61
CA GLN A 87 -18.01 8.69 -1.04
C GLN A 87 -19.40 8.04 -1.18
N GLY A 88 -19.51 6.71 -1.09
CA GLY A 88 -20.77 5.98 -1.23
C GLY A 88 -21.35 5.98 -2.65
N VAL A 89 -20.50 6.19 -3.67
CA VAL A 89 -20.92 6.31 -5.09
C VAL A 89 -20.85 4.95 -5.81
N LYS A 90 -20.98 3.85 -5.07
CA LYS A 90 -20.81 2.48 -5.58
C LYS A 90 -22.14 1.78 -5.82
#